data_AF-A0A0W0S4B1-F1
#
_entry.id   AF-A0A0W0S4B1-F1
#
_cell.length_a   1.000
_cell.length_b   1.000
_cell.length_c   1.000
_cell.angle_alpha   90.00
_cell.angle_beta   90.00
_cell.angle_gamma   90.00
#
_symmetry.space_group_name_H-M   'P 1'
#
loop_
_entity.id
_entity.type
_entity.pdbx_description
1 polymer ?
#
loop_
_entity_poly.entity_id
_entity_poly.type
_entity_poly.pdbx_seq_one_letter_code
_entity_poly.pdbx_strand_id
1 'polypeptide(L)'
;MKIILFIWFMIISFNSSGAIIYVQGLPMPLEHRNDVYLLPPTNVTPSNTTVFYITMDGVNKVCLLDTHMTGGFYQITQVEFLIAGNRTVWNCYAYETRVVKVLPW
;
A
#
# COMPACT_ATOMS: atom_id res chain seq x y z
N MET A 1 -1.09 30.25 -34.97
CA MET A 1 -2.03 29.29 -34.34
C MET A 1 -1.39 27.96 -33.92
N LYS A 2 -0.30 27.50 -34.58
CA LYS A 2 0.34 26.20 -34.28
C LYS A 2 1.11 26.12 -32.94
N ILE A 3 1.73 27.22 -32.51
CA ILE A 3 2.55 27.28 -31.29
C ILE A 3 1.71 27.25 -30.01
N ILE A 4 0.52 27.87 -30.04
CA ILE A 4 -0.41 27.89 -28.90
C ILE A 4 -0.86 26.47 -28.54
N LEU A 5 -1.06 25.63 -29.56
CA LEU A 5 -1.47 24.24 -29.41
C LEU A 5 -0.35 23.37 -28.78
N PHE A 6 0.91 23.70 -29.05
CA PHE A 6 2.07 23.01 -28.48
C PHE A 6 2.30 23.38 -27.02
N ILE A 7 2.12 24.65 -26.66
CA ILE A 7 2.21 25.13 -25.27
C ILE A 7 1.08 24.55 -24.43
N TRP A 8 -0.12 24.43 -24.99
CA TRP A 8 -1.27 23.85 -24.27
C TRP A 8 -1.08 22.36 -23.96
N PHE A 9 -0.42 21.61 -24.85
CA PHE A 9 -0.14 20.18 -24.65
C PHE A 9 0.87 19.90 -23.52
N MET A 10 1.80 20.84 -23.26
CA MET A 10 2.81 20.66 -22.20
C MET A 10 2.24 20.83 -20.78
N ILE A 11 1.14 21.55 -20.63
CA ILE A 11 0.54 21.88 -19.32
C ILE A 11 -0.22 20.68 -18.72
N ILE A 12 -0.51 19.64 -19.52
CA ILE A 12 -1.32 18.47 -19.11
C ILE A 12 -0.44 17.33 -18.56
N SER A 13 0.81 17.61 -18.20
CA SER A 13 1.70 16.63 -17.55
C SER A 13 1.28 16.44 -16.09
N PHE A 14 0.22 15.67 -15.85
CA PHE A 14 -0.22 15.34 -14.50
C PHE A 14 0.81 14.44 -13.82
N ASN A 15 1.33 14.91 -12.68
CA ASN A 15 2.13 14.07 -11.78
C ASN A 15 1.18 13.07 -11.12
N SER A 16 1.21 11.82 -11.58
CA SER A 16 0.59 10.70 -10.86
C SER A 16 1.53 10.27 -9.75
N SER A 17 1.24 10.68 -8.51
CA SER A 17 1.95 10.18 -7.33
C SER A 17 1.15 9.04 -6.71
N GLY A 18 1.68 7.81 -6.78
CA GLY A 18 1.20 6.71 -5.94
C GLY A 18 1.84 6.80 -4.56
N ALA A 19 1.11 6.37 -3.53
CA ALA A 19 1.67 6.23 -2.18
C ALA A 19 2.81 5.19 -2.18
N ILE A 20 3.86 5.41 -1.40
CA ILE A 20 4.94 4.41 -1.27
C ILE A 20 4.54 3.43 -0.17
N ILE A 21 4.50 2.14 -0.52
CA ILE A 21 4.16 1.06 0.42
C ILE A 21 5.39 0.21 0.72
N TYR A 22 5.67 0.02 2.00
CA TYR A 22 6.63 -0.97 2.49
C TYR A 22 5.88 -2.09 3.19
N VAL A 23 6.22 -3.34 2.92
CA VAL A 23 5.69 -4.49 3.68
C VAL A 23 6.72 -4.88 4.73
N GLN A 24 6.31 -5.05 5.98
CA GLN A 24 7.22 -5.48 7.05
C GLN A 24 7.79 -6.86 6.72
N GLY A 25 9.12 -6.99 6.85
CA GLY A 25 9.86 -8.20 6.46
C GLY A 25 10.37 -8.20 5.02
N LEU A 26 9.96 -7.25 4.18
CA LEU A 26 10.49 -7.04 2.83
C LEU A 26 11.46 -5.85 2.81
N PRO A 27 12.66 -6.00 2.20
CA PRO A 27 13.69 -4.95 2.22
C PRO A 27 13.44 -3.83 1.20
N MET A 28 12.36 -3.88 0.43
CA MET A 28 12.10 -2.97 -0.69
C MET A 28 10.64 -2.47 -0.68
N PRO A 29 10.40 -1.24 -1.17
CA PRO A 29 9.06 -0.74 -1.40
C PRO A 29 8.38 -1.51 -2.54
N LEU A 30 7.05 -1.60 -2.49
CA LEU A 30 6.25 -2.19 -3.56
C LEU A 30 6.22 -1.28 -4.79
N GLU A 31 6.31 -1.88 -5.97
CA GLU A 31 6.11 -1.18 -7.23
C GLU A 31 4.62 -0.91 -7.44
N HIS A 32 4.27 0.32 -7.78
CA HIS A 32 2.91 0.72 -8.14
C HIS A 32 2.75 0.74 -9.66
N ARG A 33 1.81 -0.03 -10.21
CA ARG A 33 1.54 -0.13 -11.65
C ARG A 33 0.05 -0.23 -11.91
N ASN A 34 -0.52 0.68 -12.70
CA ASN A 34 -1.94 0.64 -13.11
C ASN A 34 -2.90 0.45 -11.92
N ASP A 35 -2.72 1.26 -10.87
CA ASP A 35 -3.52 1.27 -9.64
C ASP A 35 -3.44 0.01 -8.78
N VAL A 36 -2.47 -0.87 -9.05
CA VAL A 36 -2.18 -2.04 -8.22
C VAL A 36 -0.73 -2.03 -7.73
N TYR A 37 -0.53 -2.53 -6.51
CA TYR A 37 0.78 -2.73 -5.93
C TYR A 37 1.24 -4.17 -6.18
N LEU A 38 2.42 -4.32 -6.77
CA LEU A 38 3.00 -5.63 -7.06
C LEU A 38 3.65 -6.20 -5.81
N LEU A 39 3.13 -7.33 -5.32
CA LEU A 39 3.87 -8.11 -4.32
C LEU A 39 4.95 -8.95 -4.99
N PRO A 40 6.07 -9.18 -4.28
CA PRO A 40 7.08 -10.12 -4.72
C PRO A 40 6.49 -11.54 -4.86
N PRO A 41 7.09 -12.38 -5.72
CA PRO A 41 6.56 -13.70 -6.07
C PRO A 41 6.28 -14.58 -4.83
N THR A 42 5.41 -15.57 -5.01
CA THR A 42 4.87 -16.47 -3.97
C THR A 42 5.91 -17.21 -3.13
N ASN A 43 7.16 -17.25 -3.59
CA ASN A 43 8.28 -17.81 -2.83
C ASN A 43 8.63 -16.97 -1.59
N VAL A 44 8.24 -15.69 -1.59
CA VAL A 44 8.49 -14.73 -0.50
C VAL A 44 7.20 -14.45 0.27
N THR A 45 6.06 -14.43 -0.43
CA THR A 45 4.75 -14.19 0.18
C THR A 45 3.92 -15.48 0.18
N PRO A 46 3.66 -16.10 1.34
CA PRO A 46 2.85 -17.32 1.43
C PRO A 46 1.47 -17.12 0.80
N SER A 47 0.97 -18.11 0.04
CA SER A 47 -0.34 -18.04 -0.63
C SER A 47 -1.52 -18.00 0.35
N ASN A 48 -1.32 -18.41 1.60
CA ASN A 48 -2.29 -18.38 2.68
C ASN A 48 -2.22 -17.09 3.52
N THR A 49 -1.49 -16.07 3.08
CA THR A 49 -1.41 -14.81 3.82
C THR A 49 -2.77 -14.12 3.81
N THR A 50 -3.32 -13.87 4.99
CA THR A 50 -4.58 -13.14 5.19
C THR A 50 -4.39 -11.77 5.83
N VAL A 51 -3.15 -11.48 6.29
CA VAL A 51 -2.79 -10.24 6.98
C VAL A 51 -1.43 -9.75 6.48
N PHE A 52 -1.35 -8.46 6.13
CA PHE A 52 -0.10 -7.76 5.88
C PHE A 52 0.10 -6.63 6.88
N TYR A 53 1.32 -6.47 7.37
CA TYR A 53 1.73 -5.25 8.06
C TYR A 53 2.51 -4.39 7.08
N ILE A 54 2.02 -3.19 6.83
CA ILE A 54 2.61 -2.27 5.86
C ILE A 54 2.87 -0.89 6.47
N THR A 55 3.76 -0.14 5.84
CA THR A 55 3.91 1.30 6.05
C THR A 55 3.56 1.98 4.74
N MET A 56 2.53 2.82 4.75
CA MET A 56 2.07 3.59 3.59
C MET A 56 2.14 5.06 3.95
N ASP A 57 2.91 5.84 3.17
CA ASP A 57 3.14 7.28 3.38
C ASP A 57 3.58 7.61 4.81
N GLY A 58 4.44 6.77 5.38
CA GLY A 58 4.95 6.92 6.75
C GLY A 58 4.00 6.48 7.87
N VAL A 59 2.79 6.02 7.55
CA VAL A 59 1.81 5.52 8.52
C VAL A 59 1.75 3.99 8.48
N ASN A 60 1.92 3.37 9.64
CA ASN A 60 1.81 1.92 9.80
C ASN A 60 0.34 1.48 9.71
N LYS A 61 0.08 0.47 8.88
CA LYS A 61 -1.25 -0.08 8.63
C LYS A 61 -1.23 -1.61 8.67
N VAL A 62 -2.32 -2.20 9.16
CA VAL A 62 -2.58 -3.63 9.06
C VAL A 62 -3.63 -3.85 7.98
N CYS A 63 -3.30 -4.62 6.95
CA CYS A 63 -4.19 -4.94 5.84
C CYS A 63 -4.74 -6.35 5.99
N LEU A 64 -6.04 -6.52 5.88
CA LEU A 64 -6.69 -7.82 5.90
C LEU A 64 -7.40 -8.12 4.58
N LEU A 65 -7.30 -9.37 4.17
CA LEU A 65 -8.02 -9.91 3.03
C LEU A 65 -9.48 -10.10 3.43
N ASP A 66 -10.37 -9.41 2.71
CA ASP A 66 -11.82 -9.66 2.68
C ASP A 66 -12.57 -9.64 4.03
N THR A 67 -11.96 -9.05 5.06
CA THR A 67 -12.59 -8.89 6.38
C THR A 67 -12.74 -7.41 6.70
N HIS A 68 -13.99 -6.97 6.81
CA HIS A 68 -14.31 -5.70 7.45
C HIS A 68 -14.21 -5.92 8.96
N MET A 69 -13.19 -5.34 9.60
CA MET A 69 -13.13 -5.33 11.06
C MET A 69 -14.24 -4.42 11.57
N THR A 70 -15.25 -5.03 12.18
CA THR A 70 -16.32 -4.34 12.90
C THR A 70 -15.79 -3.90 14.27
N GLY A 71 -15.11 -2.76 14.30
CA GLY A 71 -14.63 -2.20 15.57
C GLY A 71 -13.67 -1.03 15.39
N GLY A 72 -14.16 0.20 15.60
CA GLY A 72 -13.37 1.37 16.01
C GLY A 72 -12.29 1.93 15.06
N PHE A 73 -11.92 1.27 13.96
CA PHE A 73 -10.93 1.81 13.03
C PHE A 73 -11.57 2.86 12.11
N TYR A 74 -11.32 4.14 12.39
CA TYR A 74 -11.94 5.28 11.70
C TYR A 74 -11.37 5.60 10.32
N GLN A 75 -10.26 4.99 9.92
CA GLN A 75 -9.58 5.27 8.64
C GLN A 75 -9.21 3.97 7.94
N ILE A 76 -10.12 3.49 7.09
CA ILE A 76 -9.92 2.33 6.22
C ILE A 76 -9.38 2.82 4.89
N THR A 77 -8.22 2.31 4.47
CA THR A 77 -7.66 2.51 3.14
C THR A 77 -7.77 1.21 2.37
N GLN A 78 -8.45 1.22 1.22
CA GLN A 78 -8.46 0.06 0.33
C GLN A 78 -7.22 0.07 -0.54
N VAL A 79 -6.54 -1.07 -0.60
CA VAL A 79 -5.33 -1.26 -1.41
C VAL A 79 -5.52 -2.48 -2.28
N GLU A 80 -5.27 -2.33 -3.58
CA GLU A 80 -5.26 -3.44 -4.51
C GLU A 80 -3.84 -4.00 -4.66
N PHE A 81 -3.70 -5.28 -4.35
CA PHE A 81 -2.45 -6.01 -4.52
C PHE A 81 -2.57 -6.99 -5.69
N LEU A 82 -1.53 -7.03 -6.53
CA LEU A 82 -1.37 -8.05 -7.56
C LEU A 82 -0.54 -9.21 -6.98
N ILE A 83 -1.21 -10.32 -6.68
CA ILE A 83 -0.60 -11.52 -6.08
C ILE A 83 -0.78 -12.67 -7.06
N ALA A 84 0.33 -13.28 -7.48
CA ALA A 84 0.33 -14.39 -8.45
C ALA A 84 -0.46 -14.09 -9.75
N GLY A 85 -0.47 -12.82 -10.19
CA GLY A 85 -1.20 -12.37 -11.38
C GLY A 85 -2.69 -12.09 -11.16
N ASN A 86 -3.22 -12.31 -9.96
CA ASN A 86 -4.60 -11.96 -9.61
C ASN A 86 -4.66 -10.66 -8.81
N ARG A 87 -5.66 -9.81 -9.09
CA ARG A 87 -5.92 -8.60 -8.31
C ARG A 87 -6.72 -8.99 -7.06
N THR A 88 -6.26 -8.52 -5.92
CA THR A 88 -6.88 -8.78 -4.62
C THR A 88 -7.09 -7.45 -3.90
N VAL A 89 -8.27 -7.25 -3.32
CA VAL A 89 -8.61 -6.03 -2.59
C VAL A 89 -8.40 -6.25 -1.09
N TRP A 90 -7.69 -5.34 -0.47
CA TRP A 90 -7.31 -5.43 0.94
C TRP A 90 -7.76 -4.19 1.70
N ASN A 91 -8.33 -4.40 2.87
CA ASN A 91 -8.74 -3.31 3.76
C ASN A 91 -7.61 -3.06 4.76
N CYS A 92 -6.98 -1.88 4.67
CA CYS A 92 -5.87 -1.48 5.51
C CYS A 92 -6.29 -0.47 6.57
N TYR A 93 -5.97 -0.77 7.82
CA TYR A 93 -6.34 0.03 9.00
C TYR A 93 -5.08 0.60 9.64
N ALA A 94 -5.06 1.91 9.90
CA ALA A 94 -3.97 2.52 10.65
C ALA A 94 -3.96 2.00 12.10
N TYR A 95 -2.75 1.79 12.64
CA TYR A 95 -2.59 1.38 14.03
C TYR A 95 -1.41 2.13 14.68
N GLU A 96 -1.54 2.38 15.98
CA GLU A 96 -0.45 2.93 16.80
C GLU A 96 0.27 1.80 17.53
N THR A 97 1.58 1.72 17.34
CA THR A 97 2.44 0.84 18.14
C THR A 97 2.90 1.56 19.40
N ARG A 98 2.52 1.06 20.57
CA ARG A 98 3.13 1.49 21.84
C ARG A 98 4.29 0.57 22.19
N VAL A 99 5.51 1.11 22.19
CA VAL A 99 6.70 0.37 22.62
C VAL A 99 6.86 0.53 24.13
N VAL A 100 6.72 -0.57 24.87
CA VAL A 100 6.99 -0.59 26.32
C VAL A 100 8.44 -1.00 26.52
N LYS A 101 9.28 -0.06 26.97
CA LYS A 101 10.67 -0.35 27.32
C LYS A 101 10.72 -1.01 28.70
N VAL A 102 11.10 -2.27 28.76
CA VAL A 102 11.38 -2.97 30.02
C VAL A 102 12.84 -2.68 30.38
N LEU A 103 13.07 -2.03 31.52
CA LEU A 103 14.41 -1.87 32.08
C LEU A 103 14.71 -3.08 32.98
N PRO A 104 15.95 -3.60 32.98
CA PRO A 104 16.37 -4.56 34.00
C PRO A 104 16.25 -3.89 35.37
N TRP A 105 15.70 -4.62 36.33
CA TRP A 105 15.55 -4.22 37.72
C TRP A 105 16.88 -3.86 38.38
#